data_AF-A0A6N6NPB7-F1
#
_entry.id   AF-A0A6N6NPB7-F1
#
_cell.length_a   1.000
_cell.length_b   1.000
_cell.length_c   1.000
_cell.angle_alpha   90.00
_cell.angle_beta   90.00
_cell.angle_gamma   90.00
#
_symmetry.space_group_name_H-M   'P 1'
#
loop_
_entity.id
_entity.type
_entity.pdbx_description
1 polymer ?
#
loop_
_entity_poly.entity_id
_entity_poly.type
_entity_poly.pdbx_seq_one_letter_code
_entity_poly.pdbx_strand_id
1 'polypeptide(L)'
;METYSFGDWVVYDPGYKNPEIGRVTEDKGQFARVCYHMGCTAASTDKQYLRPATEAEIQAAPHGIGHHRFDPWCPSAKECPGLGRCDAKAKEVENGMD
;
A
#
# COMPACT_ATOMS: atom_id res chain seq x y z
N MET A 1 -7.82 8.38 -17.22
CA MET A 1 -6.72 7.98 -16.33
C MET A 1 -7.31 7.02 -15.31
N GLU A 2 -6.65 5.90 -15.03
CA GLU A 2 -7.19 4.88 -14.13
C GLU A 2 -7.32 5.45 -12.70
N THR A 3 -8.41 5.12 -12.03
CA THR A 3 -8.69 5.53 -10.65
C THR A 3 -8.48 4.33 -9.74
N TYR A 4 -7.67 4.51 -8.71
CA TYR A 4 -7.39 3.48 -7.73
C TYR A 4 -8.12 3.78 -6.41
N SER A 5 -8.51 2.72 -5.73
CA SER A 5 -9.14 2.76 -4.42
C SER A 5 -8.14 2.38 -3.34
N PHE A 6 -8.44 2.79 -2.10
CA PHE A 6 -7.68 2.32 -0.94
C PHE A 6 -7.69 0.79 -0.90
N GLY A 7 -6.51 0.18 -0.80
CA GLY A 7 -6.34 -1.26 -0.78
C GLY A 7 -6.36 -1.91 -2.16
N ASP A 8 -6.26 -1.19 -3.26
CA ASP A 8 -6.04 -1.84 -4.55
C ASP A 8 -4.63 -2.44 -4.61
N TRP A 9 -4.53 -3.64 -5.19
CA TRP A 9 -3.24 -4.24 -5.52
C TRP A 9 -2.75 -3.69 -6.86
N VAL A 10 -1.54 -3.16 -6.84
CA VAL A 10 -0.92 -2.57 -8.02
C VAL A 10 0.50 -3.08 -8.20
N VAL A 11 0.96 -3.09 -9.44
CA VAL A 11 2.36 -3.32 -9.79
C VAL A 11 2.93 -2.02 -10.33
N TYR A 12 4.06 -1.59 -9.76
CA TYR A 12 4.89 -0.55 -10.32
C TYR A 12 5.89 -1.15 -11.29
N ASP A 13 5.76 -0.80 -12.56
CA ASP A 13 6.62 -1.27 -13.64
C ASP A 13 7.04 -0.08 -14.51
N PRO A 14 8.20 0.55 -14.20
CA PRO A 14 8.69 1.66 -14.98
C PRO A 14 9.61 1.23 -16.14
N GLY A 15 9.76 -0.08 -16.39
CA GLY A 15 10.55 -0.62 -17.49
C GLY A 15 12.08 -0.59 -17.34
N TYR A 16 12.62 0.07 -16.31
CA TYR A 16 14.07 0.13 -16.04
C TYR A 16 14.53 -0.67 -14.81
N LYS A 17 13.59 -1.25 -14.06
CA LYS A 17 13.87 -2.11 -12.90
C LYS A 17 12.85 -3.25 -12.84
N ASN A 18 13.12 -4.26 -12.01
CA ASN A 18 12.14 -5.31 -11.76
C ASN A 18 10.83 -4.72 -11.20
N PRO A 19 9.66 -5.19 -11.68
CA PRO A 19 8.38 -4.71 -11.19
C PRO A 19 8.21 -4.94 -9.69
N GLU A 20 7.53 -4.00 -9.04
CA GLU A 20 7.34 -4.00 -7.59
C GLU A 20 5.85 -3.99 -7.26
N ILE A 21 5.38 -5.02 -6.56
CA ILE A 21 3.99 -5.13 -6.15
C ILE A 21 3.74 -4.34 -4.85
N GLY A 22 2.62 -3.62 -4.83
CA GLY A 22 2.24 -2.72 -3.75
C GLY A 22 0.73 -2.63 -3.53
N ARG A 23 0.36 -1.89 -2.48
CA ARG A 23 -1.02 -1.63 -2.06
C ARG A 23 -1.30 -0.14 -2.05
N VAL A 24 -2.35 0.29 -2.73
CA VAL A 24 -2.73 1.70 -2.80
C VAL A 24 -3.24 2.17 -1.44
N THR A 25 -2.72 3.31 -0.99
CA THR A 25 -3.18 4.01 0.21
C THR A 25 -4.06 5.19 -0.15
N GLU A 26 -3.72 5.99 -1.14
CA GLU A 26 -4.48 7.19 -1.50
C GLU A 26 -4.34 7.49 -2.99
N ASP A 27 -5.43 7.87 -3.66
CA ASP A 27 -5.42 8.35 -5.03
C ASP A 27 -5.27 9.88 -5.07
N LYS A 28 -4.27 10.39 -5.78
CA LYS A 28 -3.95 11.81 -5.94
C LYS A 28 -3.94 12.24 -7.40
N GLY A 29 -4.93 11.80 -8.17
CA GLY A 29 -5.12 12.25 -9.55
C GLY A 29 -4.10 11.62 -10.49
N GLN A 30 -2.98 12.29 -10.77
CA GLN A 30 -1.89 11.74 -11.61
C GLN A 30 -1.00 10.75 -10.85
N PHE A 31 -0.98 10.84 -9.51
CA PHE A 31 -0.19 9.97 -8.66
C PHE A 31 -1.10 9.13 -7.76
N ALA A 32 -0.58 8.01 -7.28
CA ALA A 32 -1.16 7.24 -6.18
C ALA A 32 -0.09 7.04 -5.08
N ARG A 33 -0.51 7.06 -3.83
CA ARG A 33 0.33 6.65 -2.71
C ARG A 33 0.27 5.13 -2.60
N VAL A 34 1.42 4.47 -2.65
CA VAL A 34 1.49 3.00 -2.69
C VAL A 34 2.48 2.49 -1.65
N CYS A 35 2.04 1.52 -0.88
CA CYS A 35 2.87 0.77 0.06
C CYS A 35 3.50 -0.42 -0.66
N TYR A 36 4.81 -0.46 -0.74
CA TYR A 36 5.56 -1.58 -1.29
C TYR A 36 6.19 -2.42 -0.18
N HIS A 37 6.66 -3.62 -0.53
CA HIS A 37 7.33 -4.52 0.43
C HIS A 37 8.60 -3.90 1.01
N MET A 38 9.31 -3.12 0.19
CA MET A 38 10.57 -2.51 0.56
C MET A 38 10.37 -1.01 0.83
N GLY A 39 9.86 -0.65 2.01
CA GLY A 39 9.73 0.77 2.39
C GLY A 39 9.18 0.98 3.79
N CYS A 40 9.50 2.13 4.40
CA CYS A 40 8.94 2.51 5.70
C CYS A 40 7.63 3.30 5.56
N THR A 41 7.33 3.86 4.38
CA THR A 41 6.16 4.74 4.14
C THR A 41 5.61 4.56 2.72
N ALA A 42 4.35 4.94 2.50
CA ALA A 42 3.74 4.91 1.17
C ALA A 42 4.46 5.87 0.18
N ALA A 43 4.95 5.33 -0.93
CA ALA A 43 5.62 6.08 -1.98
C ALA A 43 4.61 6.79 -2.89
N SER A 44 4.95 8.00 -3.37
CA SER A 44 4.17 8.69 -4.39
C SER A 44 4.55 8.15 -5.76
N THR A 45 3.68 7.35 -6.36
CA THR A 45 3.95 6.67 -7.63
C THR A 45 3.10 7.26 -8.73
N ASP A 46 3.72 7.55 -9.88
CA ASP A 46 3.01 8.01 -11.07
C ASP A 46 2.15 6.88 -11.64
N LYS A 47 0.87 7.15 -11.86
CA LYS A 47 -0.06 6.15 -12.35
C LYS A 47 0.26 5.63 -13.75
N GLN A 48 1.03 6.38 -14.54
CA GLN A 48 1.45 5.89 -15.86
C GLN A 48 2.34 4.64 -15.77
N TYR A 49 2.99 4.42 -14.62
CA TYR A 49 3.81 3.24 -14.34
C TYR A 49 3.11 2.23 -13.41
N LEU A 50 1.86 2.49 -13.08
CA LEU A 50 1.04 1.57 -12.30
C LEU A 50 0.12 0.81 -13.22
N ARG A 51 -0.11 -0.44 -12.87
CA ARG A 51 -1.20 -1.23 -13.39
C ARG A 51 -1.83 -2.06 -12.27
N PRO A 52 -3.08 -2.52 -12.44
CA PRO A 52 -3.63 -3.56 -11.58
C PRO A 52 -2.71 -4.78 -11.52
N ALA A 53 -2.53 -5.32 -10.32
CA ALA A 53 -1.82 -6.58 -10.14
C ALA A 53 -2.70 -7.75 -10.62
N THR A 54 -2.08 -8.75 -11.24
CA THR A 54 -2.76 -10.01 -11.58
C THR A 54 -2.90 -10.91 -10.35
N GLU A 55 -3.79 -11.91 -10.41
CA GLU A 55 -3.96 -12.87 -9.30
C GLU A 55 -2.66 -13.61 -8.96
N ALA A 56 -1.88 -14.00 -9.97
CA ALA A 56 -0.61 -14.68 -9.77
C ALA A 56 0.42 -13.80 -9.04
N GLU A 57 0.46 -12.49 -9.35
CA GLU A 57 1.35 -11.54 -8.68
C GLU A 57 0.92 -11.26 -7.24
N ILE A 58 -0.39 -11.19 -6.99
CA ILE A 58 -0.94 -11.04 -5.64
C ILE A 58 -0.61 -12.28 -4.79
N GLN A 59 -0.68 -13.48 -5.37
CA GLN A 59 -0.31 -14.72 -4.69
C GLN A 59 1.20 -14.82 -4.41
N ALA A 60 2.02 -14.29 -5.32
CA ALA A 60 3.47 -14.22 -5.17
C ALA A 60 3.94 -13.02 -4.32
N ALA A 61 3.02 -12.16 -3.87
CA ALA A 61 3.33 -10.96 -3.12
C ALA A 61 4.02 -11.33 -1.80
N PRO A 62 5.17 -10.71 -1.47
CA PRO A 62 5.81 -10.96 -0.19
C PRO A 62 4.89 -10.53 0.96
N HIS A 63 4.94 -11.27 2.06
CA HIS A 63 4.20 -10.95 3.27
C HIS A 63 4.56 -9.54 3.77
N GLY A 64 3.57 -8.77 4.24
CA GLY A 64 3.77 -7.43 4.82
C GLY A 64 3.59 -6.24 3.86
N ILE A 65 3.12 -6.45 2.63
CA ILE A 65 2.75 -5.31 1.76
C ILE A 65 1.45 -4.68 2.25
N GLY A 66 1.45 -3.35 2.41
CA GLY A 66 0.27 -2.59 2.80
C GLY A 66 0.02 -2.51 4.30
N HIS A 67 0.82 -3.19 5.13
CA HIS A 67 1.01 -2.98 6.57
C HIS A 67 2.23 -3.82 6.99
N HIS A 68 3.12 -3.24 7.79
CA HIS A 68 4.39 -3.79 8.31
C HIS A 68 5.61 -3.66 7.39
N ARG A 69 6.45 -2.67 7.72
CA ARG A 69 7.88 -2.96 7.76
C ARG A 69 8.47 -2.77 9.15
N PHE A 70 8.70 -1.56 9.68
CA PHE A 70 9.29 -1.36 11.02
C PHE A 70 9.12 0.10 11.52
N ASP A 71 7.99 0.78 11.31
CA ASP A 71 6.88 0.67 12.26
C ASP A 71 5.70 -0.22 11.84
N PRO A 72 4.81 -0.53 12.80
CA PRO A 72 3.47 -1.09 12.61
C PRO A 72 2.62 -0.63 11.44
N TRP A 73 2.98 0.31 10.53
CA TRP A 73 1.97 0.64 9.54
C TRP A 73 2.33 1.15 8.14
N CYS A 74 1.38 0.88 7.24
CA CYS A 74 1.16 1.59 5.99
C CYS A 74 -0.37 1.72 5.70
N PRO A 75 -1.15 2.59 6.40
CA PRO A 75 -2.59 2.75 6.32
C PRO A 75 -2.97 4.10 5.72
N SER A 76 -4.28 4.31 5.65
CA SER A 76 -4.93 4.69 4.40
C SER A 76 -4.93 6.16 4.03
N ALA A 77 -5.60 6.38 2.89
CA ALA A 77 -6.43 7.53 2.55
C ALA A 77 -7.14 8.05 3.81
N LYS A 78 -6.47 9.02 4.44
CA LYS A 78 -6.84 9.72 5.67
C LYS A 78 -6.91 8.86 6.94
N GLU A 79 -6.11 7.79 7.02
CA GLU A 79 -5.89 6.98 8.25
C GLU A 79 -7.10 6.16 8.73
N CYS A 80 -7.96 5.77 7.78
CA CYS A 80 -8.84 4.59 7.76
C CYS A 80 -10.30 4.68 8.22
N PRO A 81 -11.15 5.51 7.59
CA PRO A 81 -12.59 5.42 7.85
C PRO A 81 -13.25 4.33 6.99
N GLY A 82 -12.86 3.07 7.23
CA GLY A 82 -13.46 1.84 6.66
C GLY A 82 -12.61 1.13 5.59
N LEU A 83 -12.19 -0.13 5.66
CA LEU A 83 -12.35 -1.22 6.65
C LEU A 83 -12.05 -0.73 8.07
N GLY A 84 -13.08 -0.61 8.93
CA GLY A 84 -13.08 0.18 10.19
C GLY A 84 -12.22 -0.36 11.33
N ARG A 85 -10.99 -0.75 11.00
CA ARG A 85 -10.12 -1.66 11.73
C ARG A 85 -8.65 -1.43 11.45
N CYS A 86 -8.26 -0.66 10.42
CA CYS A 86 -6.84 -0.54 10.07
C CYS A 86 -6.02 -0.21 11.30
N ASP A 87 -6.55 0.66 12.17
CA ASP A 87 -5.94 1.00 13.44
C ASP A 87 -6.98 1.05 14.58
N ALA A 88 -7.79 0.01 14.81
CA ALA A 88 -7.92 -0.39 16.22
C ALA A 88 -6.63 -1.10 16.67
N LYS A 89 -5.94 -1.71 15.70
CA LYS A 89 -4.86 -2.68 15.85
C LYS A 89 -3.46 -2.12 16.02
N ALA A 90 -3.12 -0.99 15.38
CA ALA A 90 -1.80 -0.42 15.61
C ALA A 90 -1.62 0.10 17.05
N LYS A 91 -2.72 0.41 17.78
CA LYS A 91 -2.68 0.99 19.14
C LYS A 91 -2.66 0.00 20.32
N GLU A 92 -3.05 -1.27 20.16
CA GLU A 92 -2.63 -2.32 21.12
C GLU A 92 -1.13 -2.61 21.01
N VAL A 93 -0.56 -2.34 19.83
CA VAL A 93 0.83 -2.67 19.49
C VAL A 93 1.83 -1.66 20.06
N GLU A 94 1.42 -0.48 20.55
CA GLU A 94 2.35 0.46 21.19
C GLU A 94 2.19 0.67 22.71
N ASN A 95 0.99 0.57 23.32
CA ASN A 95 0.80 1.07 24.69
C ASN A 95 1.15 0.12 25.87
N GLY A 96 1.09 -1.21 25.74
CA GLY A 96 1.42 -2.15 26.84
C GLY A 96 0.51 -2.15 28.11
N MET A 97 -0.02 -1.00 28.51
CA MET A 97 -0.95 -0.69 29.59
C MET A 97 -1.14 0.82 29.47
N ASP A 98 -2.39 1.27 29.39
CA ASP A 98 -2.80 2.68 29.24
C ASP A 98 -2.16 3.64 30.25
#